data_AF-M1DD45-F1
#
_entry.id   AF-M1DD45-F1
#
_cell.length_a   1.000
_cell.length_b   1.000
_cell.length_c   1.000
_cell.angle_alpha   90.00
_cell.angle_beta   90.00
_cell.angle_gamma   90.00
#
_symmetry.space_group_name_H-M   'P 1'
#
loop_
_entity.id
_entity.type
_entity.pdbx_description
1 polymer ?
#
loop_
_entity_poly.entity_id
_entity_poly.type
_entity_poly.pdbx_seq_one_letter_code
_entity_poly.pdbx_strand_id
1 'polypeptide(L)'
;MFFFNPISNDIIELPELLEEHKNSCSAWTFSCPPYSSSDCFVVGFEAIGYVPDVYIIKVGDTEWTYHYSLNPGKFMAIGCNNPLFFKNNTIYLLGDKGNLGTLRINENSAAKRPRWKFYGSYFPSSKKRLIRKAYTAEDVDNGGMLVVILSREKGDVEVWRYKINGKELEREQITSLDNKTLFVSFGGSYLKTFVAQGLGNKIYFSMFHDNNKGVFYYLANRKYYSFDYSVNKAYSSPNIFNLVQPKSCIWIELEND
;
A
#
# COMPACT_ATOMS: atom_id res chain seq x y z
N MET A 1 0.18 3.51 20.33
CA MET A 1 0.01 3.95 18.91
C MET A 1 -1.11 4.97 18.88
N PHE A 2 -1.11 5.94 17.97
CA PHE A 2 -2.20 6.94 17.92
C PHE A 2 -2.56 7.32 16.49
N PHE A 3 -3.79 7.78 16.30
CA PHE A 3 -4.22 8.49 15.11
C PHE A 3 -4.22 9.99 15.39
N PHE A 4 -3.77 10.77 14.42
CA PHE A 4 -3.77 12.23 14.48
C PHE A 4 -4.53 12.76 13.28
N ASN A 5 -5.57 13.55 13.52
CA ASN A 5 -6.27 14.28 12.46
C ASN A 5 -5.58 15.64 12.27
N PRO A 6 -4.92 15.90 11.13
CA PRO A 6 -4.22 17.17 10.91
C PRO A 6 -5.15 18.37 10.69
N ILE A 7 -6.45 18.14 10.44
CA ILE A 7 -7.45 19.20 10.23
C ILE A 7 -8.03 19.63 11.57
N SER A 8 -8.51 18.68 12.38
CA SER A 8 -9.11 18.99 13.68
C SER A 8 -8.11 19.08 14.83
N ASN A 9 -6.87 18.60 14.63
CA ASN A 9 -5.84 18.39 15.66
C ASN A 9 -6.22 17.36 16.75
N ASP A 10 -7.25 16.54 16.51
CA ASP A 10 -7.63 15.49 17.45
C ASP A 10 -6.65 14.32 17.43
N ILE A 11 -6.41 13.75 18.61
CA ILE A 11 -5.61 12.56 18.81
C ILE A 11 -6.50 11.45 19.36
N ILE A 12 -6.50 10.29 18.69
CA ILE A 12 -7.13 9.07 19.18
C ILE A 12 -6.01 8.11 19.54
N GLU A 13 -5.84 7.86 20.84
CA GLU A 13 -4.86 6.89 21.33
C GLU A 13 -5.42 5.48 21.25
N LEU A 14 -4.57 4.54 20.82
CA LEU A 14 -4.82 3.11 20.89
C LEU A 14 -4.00 2.51 22.02
N PRO A 15 -4.53 1.49 22.72
CA PRO A 15 -3.79 0.79 23.76
C PRO A 15 -2.47 0.25 23.21
N GLU A 16 -1.48 0.12 24.10
CA GLU A 16 -0.21 -0.48 23.74
C GLU A 16 -0.41 -1.93 23.27
N LEU A 17 0.37 -2.33 22.27
CA LEU A 17 0.44 -3.74 21.91
C LEU A 17 1.08 -4.49 23.07
N LEU A 18 0.55 -5.68 23.38
CA LEU A 18 1.02 -6.55 24.45
C LEU A 18 2.55 -6.52 24.57
N GLU A 19 3.08 -6.22 25.76
CA GLU A 19 4.51 -5.93 26.01
C GLU A 19 5.45 -7.03 25.46
N GLU A 20 4.97 -8.27 25.42
CA GLU A 20 5.67 -9.44 24.92
C GLU A 20 6.05 -9.35 23.43
N HIS A 21 5.35 -8.51 22.64
CA HIS A 21 5.48 -8.45 21.18
C HIS A 21 6.10 -7.15 20.63
N LYS A 22 6.61 -6.25 21.48
CA LYS A 22 7.43 -5.05 21.13
C LYS A 22 7.08 -4.34 19.79
N ASN A 23 5.79 -4.12 19.52
CA ASN A 23 5.30 -3.42 18.32
C ASN A 23 6.04 -3.81 17.01
N SER A 24 6.06 -5.11 16.71
CA SER A 24 6.75 -5.71 15.56
C SER A 24 5.99 -5.61 14.23
N CYS A 25 4.81 -4.99 14.23
CA CYS A 25 3.98 -4.86 13.05
C CYS A 25 4.66 -4.00 11.98
N SER A 26 4.91 -4.61 10.83
CA SER A 26 5.57 -3.96 9.68
C SER A 26 4.61 -3.11 8.85
N ALA A 27 3.31 -3.34 8.98
CA ALA A 27 2.28 -2.65 8.21
C ALA A 27 0.94 -2.62 8.94
N TRP A 28 0.12 -1.64 8.55
CA TRP A 28 -1.14 -1.32 9.20
C TRP A 28 -2.21 -0.97 8.16
N THR A 29 -3.46 -1.28 8.46
CA THR A 29 -4.63 -0.83 7.68
C THR A 29 -5.83 -0.63 8.61
N PHE A 30 -6.82 0.11 8.14
CA PHE A 30 -8.04 0.37 8.91
C PHE A 30 -9.28 0.27 8.02
N SER A 31 -10.41 -0.15 8.59
CA SER A 31 -11.64 -0.42 7.84
C SER A 31 -12.35 0.84 7.32
N CYS A 32 -12.15 1.95 8.02
CA CYS A 32 -12.68 3.27 7.71
C CYS A 32 -11.87 4.32 8.48
N PRO A 33 -11.97 5.62 8.15
CA PRO A 33 -11.25 6.64 8.89
C PRO A 33 -11.56 6.55 10.40
N PRO A 34 -10.54 6.51 11.28
CA PRO A 34 -10.72 6.19 12.69
C PRO A 34 -11.51 7.26 13.47
N TYR A 35 -11.65 8.47 12.90
CA TYR A 35 -12.41 9.58 13.48
C TYR A 35 -13.89 9.59 13.08
N SER A 36 -14.29 8.83 12.05
CA SER A 36 -15.65 8.93 11.49
C SER A 36 -16.59 7.83 11.97
N SER A 37 -16.12 6.81 12.71
CA SER A 37 -16.97 5.71 13.18
C SER A 37 -16.39 4.98 14.39
N SER A 38 -17.27 4.65 15.35
CA SER A 38 -16.96 3.72 16.45
C SER A 38 -16.79 2.27 15.99
N ASP A 39 -17.06 1.96 14.72
CA ASP A 39 -16.95 0.63 14.13
C ASP A 39 -15.67 0.42 13.30
N CYS A 40 -14.70 1.32 13.43
CA CYS A 40 -13.41 1.18 12.77
C CYS A 40 -12.60 0.02 13.37
N PHE A 41 -12.19 -0.92 12.53
CA PHE A 41 -11.18 -1.93 12.87
C PHE A 41 -9.81 -1.46 12.40
N VAL A 42 -8.82 -1.63 13.28
CA VAL A 42 -7.41 -1.42 12.98
C VAL A 42 -6.73 -2.78 12.96
N VAL A 43 -5.99 -3.05 11.88
CA VAL A 43 -5.33 -4.34 11.67
C VAL A 43 -3.84 -4.11 11.43
N GLY A 44 -3.02 -4.66 12.33
CA GLY A 44 -1.57 -4.71 12.22
C GLY A 44 -1.10 -6.06 11.69
N PHE A 45 -0.05 -6.04 10.86
CA PHE A 45 0.54 -7.24 10.27
C PHE A 45 1.98 -7.43 10.72
N GLU A 46 2.23 -8.51 11.45
CA GLU A 46 3.55 -8.95 11.85
C GLU A 46 4.10 -9.95 10.82
N ALA A 47 5.10 -9.51 10.06
CA ALA A 47 5.56 -10.22 8.88
C ALA A 47 6.99 -10.73 9.03
N ILE A 48 7.11 -12.00 9.47
CA ILE A 48 8.41 -12.65 9.75
C ILE A 48 8.74 -13.70 8.66
N GLY A 49 8.36 -13.43 7.41
CA GLY A 49 8.71 -14.27 6.25
C GLY A 49 7.76 -15.43 5.96
N TYR A 50 6.58 -15.47 6.57
CA TYR A 50 5.48 -16.40 6.28
C TYR A 50 4.15 -15.64 6.18
N VAL A 51 3.01 -16.35 6.23
CA VAL A 51 1.69 -15.73 6.31
C VAL A 51 1.65 -14.86 7.58
N PRO A 52 1.48 -13.54 7.48
CA PRO A 52 1.61 -12.67 8.64
C PRO A 52 0.62 -13.02 9.75
N ASP A 53 1.10 -12.91 10.98
CA ASP A 53 0.21 -12.84 12.14
C ASP A 53 -0.47 -11.47 12.15
N VAL A 54 -1.65 -11.41 12.76
CA VAL A 54 -2.45 -10.19 12.75
C VAL A 54 -2.91 -9.78 14.14
N TYR A 55 -2.78 -8.50 14.41
CA TYR A 55 -3.35 -7.83 15.58
C TYR A 55 -4.56 -7.06 15.12
N ILE A 56 -5.70 -7.27 15.76
CA ILE A 56 -6.96 -6.62 15.42
C ILE A 56 -7.50 -5.94 16.67
N ILE A 57 -7.90 -4.68 16.53
CA ILE A 57 -8.63 -3.94 17.56
C ILE A 57 -9.75 -3.15 16.89
N LYS A 58 -10.86 -2.98 17.59
CA LYS A 58 -11.90 -2.01 17.22
C LYS A 58 -11.60 -0.69 17.94
N VAL A 59 -11.64 0.43 17.23
CA VAL A 59 -11.38 1.75 17.83
C VAL A 59 -12.34 1.98 19.01
N GLY A 60 -11.78 2.28 20.18
CA GLY A 60 -12.51 2.41 21.45
C GLY A 60 -12.38 1.20 22.38
N ASP A 61 -11.95 0.04 21.87
CA ASP A 61 -11.63 -1.12 22.72
C ASP A 61 -10.29 -0.91 23.46
N THR A 62 -10.12 -1.61 24.57
CA THR A 62 -8.94 -1.49 25.44
C THR A 62 -7.87 -2.55 25.19
N GLU A 63 -8.16 -3.59 24.41
CA GLU A 63 -7.27 -4.73 24.21
C GLU A 63 -7.17 -5.16 22.74
N TRP A 64 -5.96 -5.54 22.33
CA TRP A 64 -5.68 -6.11 21.02
C TRP A 64 -5.99 -7.59 21.00
N THR A 65 -6.65 -8.07 19.95
CA THR A 65 -6.73 -9.51 19.68
C THR A 65 -5.60 -9.92 18.75
N TYR A 66 -4.73 -10.83 19.22
CA TYR A 66 -3.70 -11.45 18.41
C TYR A 66 -4.19 -12.76 17.76
N HIS A 67 -3.97 -12.90 16.46
CA HIS A 67 -4.26 -14.10 15.70
C HIS A 67 -3.01 -14.61 15.01
N TYR A 68 -2.48 -15.71 15.52
CA TYR A 68 -1.37 -16.41 14.90
C TYR A 68 -1.81 -17.22 13.66
N SER A 69 -0.95 -17.21 12.66
CA SER A 69 -1.11 -17.99 11.44
C SER A 69 -0.61 -19.41 11.65
N LEU A 70 -1.47 -20.40 11.39
CA LEU A 70 -1.14 -21.82 11.46
C LEU A 70 -0.59 -22.39 10.14
N ASN A 71 -0.47 -21.58 9.08
CA ASN A 71 -0.18 -22.10 7.75
C ASN A 71 1.25 -21.72 7.29
N PRO A 72 2.22 -22.64 7.37
CA PRO A 72 3.61 -22.36 7.03
C PRO A 72 3.90 -22.30 5.52
N GLY A 73 2.93 -22.60 4.64
CA GLY A 73 3.23 -22.91 3.25
C GLY A 73 2.53 -22.04 2.23
N LYS A 74 3.31 -21.18 1.54
CA LYS A 74 3.11 -20.61 0.18
C LYS A 74 2.80 -19.11 0.05
N PHE A 75 2.62 -18.38 1.15
CA PHE A 75 2.51 -16.93 1.09
C PHE A 75 3.56 -16.29 2.01
N MET A 76 4.34 -15.37 1.46
CA MET A 76 5.36 -14.60 2.17
C MET A 76 5.13 -13.14 1.78
N ALA A 77 5.15 -12.25 2.75
CA ALA A 77 4.98 -10.81 2.55
C ALA A 77 6.00 -10.07 3.43
N ILE A 78 7.29 -10.19 3.12
CA ILE A 78 8.36 -9.52 3.88
C ILE A 78 8.15 -8.00 3.79
N GLY A 79 7.89 -7.39 4.95
CA GLY A 79 7.68 -5.96 5.09
C GLY A 79 6.28 -5.46 4.70
N CYS A 80 5.34 -6.35 4.34
CA CYS A 80 3.92 -6.06 4.08
C CYS A 80 3.63 -4.70 3.42
N ASN A 81 3.87 -4.55 2.11
CA ASN A 81 3.62 -3.26 1.47
C ASN A 81 2.10 -2.96 1.39
N ASN A 82 1.68 -1.87 2.05
CA ASN A 82 0.37 -1.19 1.96
C ASN A 82 -0.86 -2.12 1.90
N PRO A 83 -1.20 -2.85 2.96
CA PRO A 83 -2.43 -3.65 3.01
C PRO A 83 -3.66 -2.78 2.70
N LEU A 84 -4.48 -3.24 1.76
CA LEU A 84 -5.66 -2.51 1.29
C LEU A 84 -6.92 -3.08 1.93
N PHE A 85 -7.67 -2.25 2.66
CA PHE A 85 -8.97 -2.63 3.18
C PHE A 85 -10.05 -2.38 2.13
N PHE A 86 -10.74 -3.43 1.69
CA PHE A 86 -11.85 -3.31 0.76
C PHE A 86 -13.20 -3.41 1.49
N LYS A 87 -14.24 -2.88 0.82
CA LYS A 87 -15.64 -3.10 1.21
C LYS A 87 -15.89 -4.60 1.42
N ASN A 88 -16.65 -4.96 2.46
CA ASN A 88 -16.91 -6.33 2.95
C ASN A 88 -15.82 -6.96 3.82
N ASN A 89 -15.09 -6.15 4.58
CA ASN A 89 -14.20 -6.62 5.66
C ASN A 89 -13.12 -7.59 5.16
N THR A 90 -12.63 -7.30 3.96
CA THR A 90 -11.63 -8.11 3.28
C THR A 90 -10.41 -7.25 3.03
N ILE A 91 -9.28 -7.66 3.59
CA ILE A 91 -8.00 -6.99 3.42
C ILE A 91 -7.21 -7.72 2.36
N TYR A 92 -6.65 -6.97 1.41
CA TYR A 92 -5.82 -7.47 0.34
C TYR A 92 -4.36 -7.20 0.69
N LEU A 93 -3.53 -8.23 0.59
CA LEU A 93 -2.11 -8.16 0.88
C LEU A 93 -1.30 -8.78 -0.25
N LEU A 94 -0.38 -8.00 -0.81
CA LEU A 94 0.53 -8.46 -1.85
C LEU A 94 1.65 -9.32 -1.23
N GLY A 95 1.85 -10.51 -1.78
CA GLY A 95 2.98 -11.37 -1.43
C GLY A 95 4.23 -11.04 -2.24
N ASP A 96 5.41 -11.36 -1.69
CA ASP A 96 6.74 -11.07 -2.26
C ASP A 96 6.94 -11.69 -3.65
N LYS A 97 6.18 -12.74 -3.96
CA LYS A 97 6.25 -13.47 -5.23
C LYS A 97 5.20 -13.00 -6.24
N GLY A 98 4.47 -11.91 -5.94
CA GLY A 98 3.43 -11.35 -6.79
C GLY A 98 2.10 -12.09 -6.78
N ASN A 99 1.92 -13.02 -5.84
CA ASN A 99 0.63 -13.62 -5.49
C ASN A 99 -0.12 -12.71 -4.50
N LEU A 100 -1.41 -13.00 -4.29
CA LEU A 100 -2.29 -12.17 -3.48
C LEU A 100 -2.89 -12.97 -2.33
N GLY A 101 -2.80 -12.43 -1.12
CA GLY A 101 -3.52 -12.92 0.05
C GLY A 101 -4.74 -12.04 0.32
N THR A 102 -5.86 -12.65 0.65
CA THR A 102 -7.01 -11.94 1.21
C THR A 102 -7.29 -12.41 2.62
N LEU A 103 -7.43 -11.48 3.55
CA LEU A 103 -7.81 -11.75 4.93
C LEU A 103 -9.21 -11.22 5.17
N ARG A 104 -10.16 -12.11 5.50
CA ARG A 104 -11.51 -11.71 5.89
C ARG A 104 -11.62 -11.63 7.41
N ILE A 105 -11.91 -10.43 7.93
CA ILE A 105 -12.18 -10.19 9.35
C ILE A 105 -13.69 -10.28 9.62
N ASN A 106 -14.07 -10.52 10.88
CA ASN A 106 -15.49 -10.56 11.26
C ASN A 106 -15.97 -9.17 11.68
N GLU A 107 -17.05 -8.72 11.05
CA GLU A 107 -17.69 -7.41 11.29
C GLU A 107 -18.03 -7.14 12.75
N ASN A 108 -18.35 -8.18 13.51
CA ASN A 108 -18.92 -8.04 14.84
C ASN A 108 -17.93 -8.39 15.95
N SER A 109 -16.70 -8.82 15.64
CA SER A 109 -15.77 -9.27 16.67
C SER A 109 -14.32 -9.41 16.17
N ALA A 110 -13.40 -8.69 16.82
CA ALA A 110 -11.96 -8.90 16.68
C ALA A 110 -11.52 -10.28 17.19
N ALA A 111 -12.23 -10.88 18.17
CA ALA A 111 -11.92 -12.18 18.76
C ALA A 111 -12.11 -13.38 17.81
N LYS A 112 -12.95 -13.24 16.78
CA LYS A 112 -13.18 -14.33 15.83
C LYS A 112 -12.01 -14.46 14.87
N ARG A 113 -11.49 -15.69 14.74
CA ARG A 113 -10.35 -15.98 13.88
C ARG A 113 -10.57 -15.50 12.43
N PRO A 114 -9.68 -14.65 11.90
CA PRO A 114 -9.80 -14.15 10.54
C PRO A 114 -9.41 -15.25 9.53
N ARG A 115 -9.97 -15.19 8.33
CA ARG A 115 -9.86 -16.26 7.33
C ARG A 115 -8.98 -15.82 6.16
N TRP A 116 -7.83 -16.47 6.02
CA TRP A 116 -6.94 -16.29 4.89
C TRP A 116 -7.40 -17.09 3.65
N LYS A 117 -7.25 -16.48 2.48
CA LYS A 117 -7.25 -17.15 1.17
C LYS A 117 -6.08 -16.62 0.35
N PHE A 118 -5.54 -17.45 -0.54
CA PHE A 118 -4.39 -17.10 -1.37
C PHE A 118 -4.69 -17.38 -2.84
N TYR A 119 -4.23 -16.47 -3.70
CA TYR A 119 -4.56 -16.46 -5.12
C TYR A 119 -3.34 -16.21 -5.99
N GLY A 120 -3.39 -16.76 -7.19
CA GLY A 120 -2.41 -16.52 -8.25
C GLY A 120 -1.15 -17.36 -8.15
N SER A 121 -0.53 -17.57 -9.32
CA SER A 121 0.80 -18.19 -9.43
C SER A 121 1.90 -17.16 -9.12
N TYR A 122 3.09 -17.64 -8.75
CA TYR A 122 4.23 -16.75 -8.55
C TYR A 122 4.74 -16.16 -9.86
N PHE A 123 5.33 -14.98 -9.78
CA PHE A 123 6.15 -14.48 -10.87
C PHE A 123 7.35 -15.41 -11.16
N PRO A 124 7.83 -15.45 -12.42
CA PRO A 124 9.05 -16.15 -12.78
C PRO A 124 10.25 -15.74 -11.91
N SER A 125 11.20 -16.65 -11.71
CA SER A 125 12.38 -16.41 -10.85
C SER A 125 13.23 -15.23 -11.27
N SER A 126 13.34 -14.96 -12.58
CA SER A 126 13.98 -13.76 -13.12
C SER A 126 13.30 -12.49 -12.61
N LYS A 127 11.97 -12.40 -12.72
CA LYS A 127 11.21 -11.22 -12.30
C LYS A 127 11.25 -11.01 -10.78
N LYS A 128 11.12 -12.07 -9.98
CA LYS A 128 11.21 -11.98 -8.51
C LYS A 128 12.52 -11.34 -8.05
N ARG A 129 13.65 -11.64 -8.71
CA ARG A 129 14.96 -11.06 -8.38
C ARG A 129 15.06 -9.58 -8.71
N LEU A 130 14.25 -9.08 -9.64
CA LEU A 130 14.25 -7.68 -10.06
C LEU A 130 13.39 -6.79 -9.16
N ILE A 131 12.42 -7.34 -8.41
CA ILE A 131 11.56 -6.53 -7.55
C ILE A 131 12.41 -5.93 -6.41
N ARG A 132 12.45 -4.59 -6.36
CA ARG A 132 13.04 -3.82 -5.25
C ARG A 132 11.97 -3.50 -4.22
N LYS A 133 10.84 -2.96 -4.68
CA LYS A 133 9.73 -2.53 -3.84
C LYS A 133 8.42 -2.64 -4.62
N ALA A 134 7.32 -2.85 -3.91
CA ALA A 134 6.00 -2.84 -4.49
C ALA A 134 5.09 -1.91 -3.67
N TYR A 135 4.11 -1.31 -4.34
CA TYR A 135 3.07 -0.50 -3.71
C TYR A 135 1.72 -0.94 -4.24
N THR A 136 0.71 -0.91 -3.39
CA THR A 136 -0.67 -1.29 -3.73
C THR A 136 -1.58 -0.09 -3.53
N ALA A 137 -2.56 0.05 -4.42
CA ALA A 137 -3.65 1.03 -4.31
C ALA A 137 -4.96 0.41 -4.84
N GLU A 138 -6.10 0.86 -4.33
CA GLU A 138 -7.40 0.43 -4.83
C GLU A 138 -7.63 0.95 -6.27
N ASP A 139 -8.14 0.09 -7.15
CA ASP A 139 -8.58 0.46 -8.50
C ASP A 139 -10.11 0.53 -8.54
N VAL A 140 -10.64 1.58 -7.92
CA VAL A 140 -12.09 1.76 -7.66
C VAL A 140 -12.92 1.55 -8.92
N ASP A 141 -12.49 2.12 -10.04
CA ASP A 141 -13.27 2.11 -11.29
C ASP A 141 -13.28 0.75 -12.00
N ASN A 142 -12.24 -0.08 -11.81
CA ASN A 142 -12.12 -1.38 -12.51
C ASN A 142 -12.44 -2.59 -11.62
N GLY A 143 -12.62 -2.35 -10.32
CA GLY A 143 -12.84 -3.38 -9.30
C GLY A 143 -11.61 -4.26 -9.13
N GLY A 144 -10.76 -3.91 -8.16
CA GLY A 144 -9.53 -4.63 -7.86
C GLY A 144 -8.47 -3.72 -7.26
N MET A 145 -7.20 -4.02 -7.51
CA MET A 145 -6.07 -3.21 -7.05
C MET A 145 -5.03 -2.99 -8.15
N LEU A 146 -4.33 -1.88 -8.06
CA LEU A 146 -3.10 -1.61 -8.81
C LEU A 146 -1.89 -2.00 -7.96
N VAL A 147 -0.91 -2.62 -8.61
CA VAL A 147 0.40 -2.95 -8.04
C VAL A 147 1.48 -2.23 -8.82
N VAL A 148 2.17 -1.30 -8.17
CA VAL A 148 3.34 -0.61 -8.72
C VAL A 148 4.59 -1.34 -8.29
N ILE A 149 5.33 -1.89 -9.25
CA ILE A 149 6.59 -2.59 -9.01
C ILE A 149 7.74 -1.67 -9.41
N LEU A 150 8.65 -1.43 -8.47
CA LEU A 150 9.91 -0.74 -8.70
C LEU A 150 11.03 -1.77 -8.84
N SER A 151 11.77 -1.73 -9.95
CA SER A 151 12.84 -2.68 -10.26
C SER A 151 14.21 -2.27 -9.67
N ARG A 152 15.07 -3.24 -9.33
CA ARG A 152 16.39 -3.04 -8.69
C ARG A 152 17.43 -2.39 -9.58
N GLU A 153 17.55 -2.81 -10.84
CA GLU A 153 18.71 -2.49 -11.67
C GLU A 153 18.66 -1.10 -12.28
N LYS A 154 17.46 -0.62 -12.65
CA LYS A 154 17.28 0.66 -13.34
C LYS A 154 16.23 1.55 -12.69
N GLY A 155 15.53 1.10 -11.66
CA GLY A 155 14.37 1.84 -11.14
C GLY A 155 13.21 1.88 -12.12
N ASP A 156 13.15 0.95 -13.09
CA ASP A 156 12.01 0.83 -13.99
C ASP A 156 10.74 0.58 -13.19
N VAL A 157 9.66 1.25 -13.59
CA VAL A 157 8.35 1.14 -12.96
C VAL A 157 7.43 0.33 -13.85
N GLU A 158 6.82 -0.69 -13.27
CA GLU A 158 5.73 -1.42 -13.90
C GLU A 158 4.47 -1.25 -13.07
N VAL A 159 3.33 -1.18 -13.74
CA VAL A 159 2.03 -1.16 -13.07
C VAL A 159 1.24 -2.36 -13.54
N TRP A 160 0.69 -3.09 -12.58
CA TRP A 160 -0.12 -4.27 -12.83
C TRP A 160 -1.49 -4.09 -12.19
N ARG A 161 -2.55 -4.39 -12.95
CA ARG A 161 -3.89 -4.52 -12.42
C ARG A 161 -4.12 -5.95 -11.96
N TYR A 162 -4.59 -6.09 -10.72
CA TYR A 162 -4.90 -7.35 -10.07
C TYR A 162 -6.40 -7.44 -9.81
N LYS A 163 -7.04 -8.50 -10.30
CA LYS A 163 -8.47 -8.75 -10.11
C LYS A 163 -8.71 -10.20 -9.72
N ILE A 164 -9.51 -10.41 -8.68
CA ILE A 164 -9.94 -11.75 -8.29
C ILE A 164 -11.22 -12.08 -9.06
N ASN A 165 -11.17 -13.14 -9.86
CA ASN A 165 -12.32 -13.69 -10.57
C ASN A 165 -12.61 -15.11 -10.03
N GLY A 166 -13.54 -15.21 -9.09
CA GLY A 166 -13.83 -16.46 -8.39
C GLY A 166 -12.63 -16.99 -7.57
N LYS A 167 -11.95 -18.02 -8.09
CA LYS A 167 -10.74 -18.62 -7.49
C LYS A 167 -9.44 -18.20 -8.19
N GLU A 168 -9.53 -17.45 -9.28
CA GLU A 168 -8.38 -17.07 -10.10
C GLU A 168 -7.96 -15.63 -9.82
N LEU A 169 -6.66 -15.38 -9.95
CA LEU A 169 -6.08 -14.04 -9.92
C LEU A 169 -5.68 -13.66 -11.35
N GLU A 170 -6.46 -12.77 -11.93
CA GLU A 170 -6.14 -12.14 -13.20
C GLU A 170 -5.13 -11.00 -12.96
N ARG A 171 -4.08 -10.97 -13.78
CA ARG A 171 -3.03 -9.95 -13.73
C ARG A 171 -2.79 -9.42 -15.11
N GLU A 172 -2.89 -8.11 -15.25
CA GLU A 172 -2.65 -7.41 -16.49
C GLU A 172 -1.61 -6.32 -16.26
N GLN A 173 -0.55 -6.28 -17.06
CA GLN A 173 0.37 -5.16 -17.03
C GLN A 173 -0.24 -3.99 -17.81
N ILE A 174 -0.38 -2.84 -17.16
CA ILE A 174 -0.91 -1.63 -17.79
C ILE A 174 0.21 -0.65 -18.09
N THR A 175 0.06 0.08 -19.19
CA THR A 175 1.04 1.07 -19.68
C THR A 175 0.56 2.50 -19.54
N SER A 176 -0.71 2.70 -19.16
CA SER A 176 -1.36 4.00 -18.97
C SER A 176 -2.26 3.96 -17.72
N LEU A 177 -2.28 5.07 -16.97
CA LEU A 177 -3.31 5.38 -15.97
C LEU A 177 -4.36 6.38 -16.50
N ASP A 178 -4.28 6.70 -17.79
CA ASP A 178 -5.15 7.65 -18.49
C ASP A 178 -5.14 9.03 -17.82
N ASN A 179 -6.31 9.55 -17.42
CA ASN A 179 -6.43 10.81 -16.71
C ASN A 179 -6.21 10.68 -15.19
N LYS A 180 -5.74 9.53 -14.71
CA LYS A 180 -5.51 9.29 -13.28
C LYS A 180 -4.05 9.43 -12.90
N THR A 181 -3.86 9.71 -11.63
CA THR A 181 -2.57 9.89 -10.98
C THR A 181 -2.53 9.02 -9.74
N LEU A 182 -1.42 8.31 -9.58
CA LEU A 182 -1.24 7.41 -8.46
C LEU A 182 -0.22 8.00 -7.47
N PHE A 183 -0.58 8.07 -6.19
CA PHE A 183 0.32 8.50 -5.13
C PHE A 183 0.74 7.28 -4.32
N VAL A 184 2.04 7.00 -4.25
CA VAL A 184 2.57 5.82 -3.57
C VAL A 184 3.58 6.20 -2.49
N SER A 185 3.44 5.58 -1.33
CA SER A 185 4.36 5.73 -0.18
C SER A 185 4.43 4.42 0.60
N PHE A 186 5.26 4.36 1.65
CA PHE A 186 5.33 3.17 2.51
C PHE A 186 4.10 3.03 3.44
N GLY A 187 3.50 4.13 3.88
CA GLY A 187 2.35 4.09 4.79
C GLY A 187 1.01 3.90 4.08
N GLY A 188 0.93 4.21 2.79
CA GLY A 188 -0.30 4.10 2.02
C GLY A 188 -0.16 4.59 0.59
N SER A 189 -1.11 4.20 -0.25
CA SER A 189 -1.22 4.71 -1.62
C SER A 189 -2.69 4.96 -1.97
N TYR A 190 -2.93 5.89 -2.88
CA TYR A 190 -4.26 6.11 -3.43
C TYR A 190 -4.18 6.54 -4.90
N LEU A 191 -5.25 6.23 -5.64
CA LEU A 191 -5.43 6.60 -7.04
C LEU A 191 -6.44 7.75 -7.11
N LYS A 192 -6.11 8.83 -7.82
CA LYS A 192 -6.97 10.00 -7.97
C LYS A 192 -7.15 10.34 -9.44
N THR A 193 -8.38 10.63 -9.83
CA THR A 193 -8.72 11.08 -11.19
C THR A 193 -8.59 12.59 -11.26
N PHE A 194 -7.89 13.10 -12.27
CA PHE A 194 -7.74 14.54 -12.51
C PHE A 194 -8.39 14.94 -13.83
N VAL A 195 -9.22 15.98 -13.79
CA VAL A 195 -9.80 16.60 -14.99
C VAL A 195 -8.81 17.57 -15.65
N ALA A 196 -7.93 18.18 -14.85
CA ALA A 196 -6.93 19.13 -15.34
C ALA A 196 -5.87 18.46 -16.22
N GLN A 197 -5.58 19.09 -17.36
CA GLN A 197 -4.63 18.59 -18.34
C GLN A 197 -3.22 18.53 -17.75
N GLY A 198 -2.51 17.42 -17.98
CA GLY A 198 -1.10 17.27 -17.62
C GLY A 198 -0.81 16.65 -16.25
N LEU A 199 -1.80 16.29 -15.44
CA LEU A 199 -1.59 15.53 -14.19
C LEU A 199 -1.77 14.02 -14.35
N GLY A 200 -2.57 13.60 -15.34
CA GLY A 200 -2.81 12.20 -15.65
C GLY A 200 -1.56 11.42 -16.06
N ASN A 201 -1.67 10.10 -15.96
CA ASN A 201 -0.67 9.13 -16.35
C ASN A 201 0.68 9.25 -15.59
N LYS A 202 0.61 9.71 -14.34
CA LYS A 202 1.77 9.93 -13.46
C LYS A 202 1.68 9.12 -12.17
N ILE A 203 2.83 8.75 -11.64
CA ILE A 203 2.98 8.10 -10.34
C ILE A 203 3.87 8.96 -9.46
N TYR A 204 3.32 9.51 -8.40
CA TYR A 204 4.02 10.33 -7.43
C TYR A 204 4.59 9.44 -6.33
N PHE A 205 5.90 9.51 -6.16
CA PHE A 205 6.59 8.74 -5.14
C PHE A 205 6.95 9.65 -3.98
N SER A 206 6.96 9.07 -2.78
CA SER A 206 7.58 9.68 -1.60
C SER A 206 9.13 9.68 -1.72
N MET A 207 9.63 10.26 -2.81
CA MET A 207 11.04 10.40 -3.16
C MET A 207 11.32 11.86 -3.50
N PHE A 208 12.55 12.29 -3.24
CA PHE A 208 12.98 13.66 -3.41
C PHE A 208 14.27 13.74 -4.23
N HIS A 209 14.37 14.77 -5.05
CA HIS A 209 15.57 15.14 -5.78
C HIS A 209 16.10 16.50 -5.27
N ASP A 210 17.42 16.63 -5.13
CA ASP A 210 18.11 17.82 -4.59
C ASP A 210 17.44 18.41 -3.32
N ASN A 211 17.23 19.73 -3.29
CA ASN A 211 16.61 20.55 -2.23
C ASN A 211 15.15 20.16 -1.91
N ASN A 212 14.90 18.90 -1.57
CA ASN A 212 13.60 18.34 -1.19
C ASN A 212 12.51 18.51 -2.26
N LYS A 213 12.86 18.47 -3.54
CA LYS A 213 11.88 18.58 -4.62
C LYS A 213 11.19 17.23 -4.81
N GLY A 214 9.87 17.21 -4.74
CA GLY A 214 9.07 16.00 -4.95
C GLY A 214 9.31 15.39 -6.34
N VAL A 215 9.13 14.07 -6.44
CA VAL A 215 9.39 13.30 -7.65
C VAL A 215 8.14 12.57 -8.12
N PHE A 216 7.91 12.59 -9.43
CA PHE A 216 6.93 11.74 -10.09
C PHE A 216 7.57 10.96 -11.23
N TYR A 217 6.96 9.83 -11.58
CA TYR A 217 7.27 9.04 -12.75
C TYR A 217 6.17 9.20 -13.78
N TYR A 218 6.52 9.52 -15.02
CA TYR A 218 5.58 9.63 -16.12
C TYR A 218 5.59 8.34 -16.94
N LEU A 219 4.47 7.61 -16.94
CA LEU A 219 4.39 6.28 -17.55
C LEU A 219 4.60 6.31 -19.07
N ALA A 220 4.10 7.36 -19.74
CA ALA A 220 4.16 7.45 -21.21
C ALA A 220 5.58 7.42 -21.77
N ASN A 221 6.55 8.05 -21.07
CA ASN A 221 7.95 8.10 -21.52
C ASN A 221 8.93 7.42 -20.57
N ARG A 222 8.41 6.77 -19.52
CA ARG A 222 9.16 5.92 -18.59
C ARG A 222 10.31 6.64 -17.88
N LYS A 223 10.07 7.87 -17.44
CA LYS A 223 11.07 8.71 -16.76
C LYS A 223 10.55 9.30 -15.45
N TYR A 224 11.48 9.45 -14.52
CA TYR A 224 11.34 10.27 -13.32
C TYR A 224 11.53 11.74 -13.65
N TYR A 225 10.80 12.60 -12.93
CA TYR A 225 10.82 14.04 -13.04
C TYR A 225 10.71 14.67 -11.65
N SER A 226 11.39 15.79 -11.44
CA SER A 226 11.22 16.64 -10.26
C SER A 226 10.11 17.69 -10.48
N PHE A 227 9.54 18.23 -9.41
CA PHE A 227 8.42 19.19 -9.49
C PHE A 227 8.79 20.55 -10.10
N ASP A 228 10.07 20.93 -10.11
CA ASP A 228 10.57 22.15 -10.76
C ASP A 228 10.71 21.99 -12.28
N TYR A 229 10.01 21.00 -12.87
CA TYR A 229 10.16 20.65 -14.27
C TYR A 229 9.92 21.82 -15.23
N SER A 230 9.09 22.78 -14.83
CA SER A 230 8.76 23.95 -15.64
C SER A 230 9.81 25.06 -15.62
N VAL A 231 10.78 25.06 -14.70
CA VAL A 231 11.51 26.30 -14.38
C VAL A 231 12.92 26.38 -14.98
N ASN A 232 13.76 25.34 -14.96
CA ASN A 232 15.12 25.40 -15.54
C ASN A 232 15.80 24.02 -15.53
N LYS A 233 16.16 23.42 -16.68
CA LYS A 233 16.92 22.15 -16.78
C LYS A 233 16.45 21.09 -15.77
N ALA A 234 15.14 20.88 -15.75
CA ALA A 234 14.48 19.93 -14.89
C ALA A 234 15.19 18.58 -14.81
N TYR A 235 15.30 18.02 -13.62
CA TYR A 235 15.75 16.65 -13.48
C TYR A 235 14.81 15.74 -14.26
N SER A 236 15.39 14.96 -15.17
CA SER A 236 14.71 13.83 -15.77
C SER A 236 15.68 12.66 -15.84
N SER A 237 15.26 11.49 -15.39
CA SER A 237 16.10 10.31 -15.36
C SER A 237 15.28 9.06 -15.65
N PRO A 238 15.81 8.08 -16.39
CA PRO A 238 15.20 6.77 -16.45
C PRO A 238 15.38 5.97 -15.15
N ASN A 239 16.19 6.45 -14.20
CA ASN A 239 16.55 5.71 -13.00
C ASN A 239 16.51 6.55 -11.71
N ILE A 240 16.62 5.86 -10.58
CA ILE A 240 16.46 6.43 -9.23
C ILE A 240 17.78 6.83 -8.53
N PHE A 241 18.93 6.82 -9.21
CA PHE A 241 20.23 6.90 -8.52
C PHE A 241 20.49 8.20 -7.74
N ASN A 242 19.84 9.30 -8.11
CA ASN A 242 19.97 10.61 -7.44
C ASN A 242 18.75 10.95 -6.57
N LEU A 243 17.92 9.96 -6.25
CA LEU A 243 16.71 10.15 -5.46
C LEU A 243 16.92 9.72 -4.02
N VAL A 244 16.45 10.55 -3.09
CA VAL A 244 16.39 10.23 -1.66
C VAL A 244 14.97 9.77 -1.32
N GLN A 245 14.86 8.63 -0.65
CA GLN A 245 13.58 8.10 -0.16
C GLN A 245 13.58 8.05 1.37
N PRO A 246 12.70 8.79 2.05
CA PRO A 246 12.50 8.62 3.48
C PRO A 246 12.02 7.21 3.81
N LYS A 247 12.44 6.70 4.97
CA LYS A 247 12.07 5.35 5.43
C LYS A 247 10.58 5.25 5.79
N SER A 248 10.02 6.30 6.39
CA SER A 248 8.61 6.38 6.79
C SER A 248 8.00 7.66 6.24
N CYS A 249 6.90 7.50 5.50
CA CYS A 249 6.18 8.60 4.84
C CYS A 249 4.79 8.11 4.41
N ILE A 250 3.84 9.03 4.42
CA ILE A 250 2.47 8.82 3.92
C ILE A 250 2.02 10.04 3.13
N TRP A 251 1.28 9.81 2.05
CA TRP A 251 0.59 10.89 1.34
C TRP A 251 -0.73 11.21 2.04
N ILE A 252 -1.00 12.49 2.22
CA ILE A 252 -2.30 12.98 2.71
C ILE A 252 -3.01 13.72 1.58
N GLU A 253 -4.31 13.52 1.47
CA GLU A 253 -5.17 14.38 0.67
C GLU A 253 -5.71 15.47 1.59
N LEU A 254 -5.58 16.72 1.18
CA LEU A 254 -6.27 17.82 1.82
C LEU A 254 -7.66 17.89 1.19
N GLU A 255 -8.70 17.69 1.99
CA GLU A 255 -10.04 18.13 1.61
C GLU A 255 -10.00 19.66 1.59
N ASN A 256 -10.17 20.25 0.41
CA ASN A 256 -10.41 21.67 0.31
C ASN A 256 -11.90 21.89 0.61
N ASP A 257 -12.19 22.71 1.62
CA ASP A 257 -13.53 23.26 1.87
C ASP A 257 -14.09 24.01 0.65
#